data_AF-A0A946P523-F1
#
_entry.id   AF-A0A946P523-F1
#
_cell.length_a   1.000
_cell.length_b   1.000
_cell.length_c   1.000
_cell.angle_alpha   90.00
_cell.angle_beta   90.00
_cell.angle_gamma   90.00
#
_symmetry.space_group_name_H-M   'P 1'
#
loop_
_entity.id
_entity.type
_entity.pdbx_description
1 polymer ?
#
loop_
_entity_poly.entity_id
_entity_poly.type
_entity_poly.pdbx_seq_one_letter_code
_entity_poly.pdbx_strand_id
1 'polypeptide(L)'
;DVTLIWNELQDILMRLEYLDAYVKSTEEVLSVYIEQLTLGKRTLLDLLDVQNELLRAQISKVSGEYIALLARYRVLASTGRLLETLEINPETL
;
A
#
# COMPACT_ATOMS: atom_id res chain seq x y z
N ASP A 1 25.02 1.15 -3.84
CA ASP A 1 25.05 2.23 -4.84
C ASP A 1 23.73 2.98 -4.76
N VAL A 2 23.73 4.32 -4.80
CA VAL A 2 22.49 5.13 -4.59
C VAL A 2 21.44 4.82 -5.67
N THR A 3 21.89 4.52 -6.89
CA THR A 3 21.04 4.10 -8.01
C THR A 3 20.19 2.87 -7.70
N LEU A 4 20.75 1.89 -6.98
CA LEU A 4 20.01 0.68 -6.60
C LEU A 4 18.86 1.01 -5.64
N ILE A 5 19.13 1.83 -4.61
CA ILE A 5 18.14 2.24 -3.62
C ILE A 5 17.03 3.08 -4.28
N TRP A 6 17.40 3.92 -5.25
CA TRP A 6 16.43 4.68 -6.03
C TRP A 6 15.51 3.77 -6.87
N ASN A 7 16.08 2.77 -7.56
CA ASN A 7 15.31 1.81 -8.34
C ASN A 7 14.35 1.01 -7.44
N GLU A 8 14.83 0.54 -6.27
CA GLU A 8 13.97 -0.14 -5.28
C GLU A 8 12.79 0.74 -4.86
N LEU A 9 13.00 2.05 -4.63
CA LEU A 9 11.91 2.97 -4.32
C LEU A 9 10.91 3.06 -5.47
N GLN A 10 11.37 3.16 -6.72
CA GLN A 10 10.47 3.22 -7.88
C GLN A 10 9.62 1.94 -8.01
N ASP A 11 10.22 0.77 -7.83
CA ASP A 11 9.50 -0.51 -7.86
C ASP A 11 8.42 -0.60 -6.77
N ILE A 12 8.75 -0.11 -5.55
CA ILE A 12 7.79 -0.05 -4.44
C ILE A 12 6.63 0.90 -4.76
N LEU A 13 6.91 2.06 -5.36
CA LEU A 13 5.87 3.03 -5.74
C LEU A 13 4.96 2.47 -6.82
N MET A 14 5.50 1.79 -7.83
CA MET A 14 4.71 1.10 -8.85
C MET A 14 3.82 0.01 -8.21
N ARG A 15 4.36 -0.77 -7.27
CA ARG A 15 3.58 -1.76 -6.54
C ARG A 15 2.44 -1.14 -5.74
N LEU A 16 2.64 0.06 -5.17
CA LEU A 16 1.58 0.78 -4.47
C LEU A 16 0.44 1.18 -5.39
N GLU A 17 0.72 1.59 -6.63
CA GLU A 17 -0.31 1.87 -7.63
C GLU A 17 -1.17 0.63 -7.92
N TYR A 18 -0.54 -0.54 -8.07
CA TYR A 18 -1.26 -1.80 -8.24
C TYR A 18 -2.09 -2.19 -7.02
N LEU A 19 -1.58 -1.98 -5.81
CA LEU A 19 -2.31 -2.25 -4.57
C LEU A 19 -3.53 -1.33 -4.42
N ASP A 20 -3.41 -0.05 -4.79
CA ASP A 20 -4.52 0.90 -4.80
C ASP A 20 -5.59 0.52 -5.83
N ALA A 21 -5.18 0.15 -7.05
CA ALA A 21 -6.08 -0.34 -8.07
C ALA A 21 -6.80 -1.63 -7.64
N TYR A 22 -6.08 -2.54 -6.97
CA TYR A 22 -6.65 -3.79 -6.47
C TYR A 22 -7.73 -3.52 -5.40
N VAL A 23 -7.45 -2.66 -4.41
CA VAL A 23 -8.45 -2.25 -3.40
C VAL A 23 -9.71 -1.72 -4.07
N LYS A 24 -9.58 -0.77 -5.00
CA LYS A 24 -10.72 -0.19 -5.74
C LYS A 24 -11.52 -1.26 -6.49
N SER A 25 -10.84 -2.16 -7.19
CA SER A 25 -11.51 -3.24 -7.92
C SER A 25 -12.26 -4.20 -6.98
N THR A 26 -11.71 -4.54 -5.83
CA THR A 26 -12.39 -5.40 -4.85
C THR A 26 -13.57 -4.68 -4.20
N GLU A 27 -13.50 -3.36 -3.98
CA GLU A 27 -14.64 -2.54 -3.52
C GLU A 27 -15.79 -2.55 -4.54
N GLU A 28 -15.47 -2.42 -5.83
CA GLU A 28 -16.46 -2.52 -6.91
C GLU A 28 -17.13 -3.90 -6.93
N VAL A 29 -16.33 -4.98 -6.86
CA VAL A 29 -16.85 -6.36 -6.80
C VAL A 29 -17.74 -6.56 -5.58
N LEU A 30 -17.35 -6.03 -4.41
CA LEU A 30 -18.16 -6.10 -3.20
C LEU A 30 -19.52 -5.43 -3.39
N SER A 31 -19.55 -4.24 -4.00
CA SER A 31 -20.81 -3.53 -4.28
C SER A 31 -21.76 -4.36 -5.16
N VAL A 32 -21.24 -4.98 -6.22
CA VAL A 32 -22.00 -5.84 -7.12
C VAL A 32 -22.51 -7.09 -6.40
N TYR A 33 -21.70 -7.67 -5.51
CA TYR A 33 -22.09 -8.86 -4.76
C TYR A 33 -23.18 -8.57 -3.73
N ILE A 34 -23.19 -7.38 -3.12
CA ILE A 34 -24.29 -6.92 -2.26
C ILE A 34 -25.59 -6.87 -3.06
N GLU A 35 -25.59 -6.27 -4.26
CA GLU A 35 -26.77 -6.23 -5.13
C GLU A 35 -27.22 -7.65 -5.51
N GLN A 36 -26.30 -8.52 -5.92
CA GLN A 36 -26.62 -9.90 -6.30
C GLN A 36 -27.17 -10.73 -5.14
N LEU A 37 -26.71 -10.50 -3.91
CA LEU A 37 -27.25 -11.13 -2.71
C LEU A 37 -28.73 -10.77 -2.51
N THR A 38 -29.09 -9.49 -2.67
CA THR A 38 -30.51 -9.06 -2.56
C THR A 38 -31.42 -9.69 -3.62
N LEU A 39 -30.85 -10.07 -4.77
CA LEU A 39 -31.54 -10.78 -5.84
C LEU A 39 -31.51 -12.31 -5.69
N GLY A 40 -30.90 -12.83 -4.62
CA GLY A 40 -30.74 -14.27 -4.38
C GLY A 40 -29.77 -14.96 -5.34
N LYS A 41 -28.91 -14.22 -6.06
CA LYS A 41 -27.94 -14.74 -7.03
C LYS A 41 -26.59 -15.12 -6.42
N ARG A 42 -26.31 -14.63 -5.21
CA ARG A 42 -25.11 -14.93 -4.42
C ARG A 42 -25.50 -15.27 -2.99
N THR A 43 -24.62 -15.99 -2.31
CA THR A 43 -24.79 -16.35 -0.90
C THR A 43 -24.14 -15.32 0.02
N LEU A 44 -24.52 -15.32 1.30
CA LEU A 44 -23.83 -14.53 2.32
C LEU A 44 -22.36 -14.94 2.44
N LEU A 45 -22.05 -16.22 2.22
CA LEU A 45 -20.67 -16.71 2.24
C LEU A 45 -19.83 -16.08 1.12
N ASP A 46 -20.37 -16.02 -0.10
CA ASP A 46 -19.70 -15.34 -1.23
C ASP A 46 -19.41 -13.86 -0.90
N LEU A 47 -20.34 -13.19 -0.20
CA LEU A 47 -20.16 -11.81 0.22
C LEU A 47 -19.04 -11.68 1.26
N LEU A 48 -19.01 -12.58 2.25
CA LEU A 48 -17.97 -12.60 3.29
C LEU A 48 -16.58 -12.89 2.70
N ASP A 49 -16.50 -13.70 1.65
CA ASP A 49 -15.24 -13.98 0.96
C ASP A 49 -14.68 -12.71 0.30
N VAL A 50 -15.52 -11.96 -0.41
CA VAL A 50 -15.11 -10.68 -1.03
C VAL A 50 -14.76 -9.63 0.03
N GLN A 51 -15.50 -9.56 1.14
CA GLN A 51 -15.15 -8.66 2.25
C GLN A 51 -13.78 -9.02 2.86
N ASN A 52 -13.48 -10.30 3.03
CA ASN A 52 -12.17 -10.74 3.50
C ASN A 52 -11.05 -10.43 2.49
N GLU A 53 -11.33 -10.55 1.20
CA GLU A 53 -10.39 -10.16 0.14
C GLU A 53 -10.10 -8.65 0.18
N LEU A 54 -11.14 -7.82 0.32
CA LEU A 54 -10.99 -6.38 0.46
C LEU A 54 -10.15 -6.01 1.68
N LEU A 55 -10.42 -6.65 2.83
CA LEU A 55 -9.64 -6.45 4.05
C LEU A 55 -8.16 -6.79 3.82
N ARG A 56 -7.86 -7.93 3.17
CA ARG A 56 -6.49 -8.31 2.83
C ARG A 56 -5.82 -7.33 1.86
N ALA A 57 -6.56 -6.82 0.88
CA ALA A 57 -6.07 -5.82 -0.08
C ALA A 57 -5.70 -4.51 0.64
N GLN A 58 -6.58 -4.02 1.53
CA GLN A 58 -6.35 -2.81 2.31
C GLN A 58 -5.15 -2.96 3.25
N ILE A 59 -5.02 -4.08 3.97
CA ILE A 59 -3.85 -4.37 4.81
C ILE A 59 -2.57 -4.36 3.97
N SER A 60 -2.60 -4.98 2.79
CA SER A 60 -1.45 -5.02 1.89
C SER A 60 -1.05 -3.64 1.38
N LYS A 61 -2.03 -2.78 1.05
CA LYS A 61 -1.79 -1.39 0.67
C LYS A 61 -1.12 -0.61 1.80
N VAL A 62 -1.68 -0.64 3.01
CA VAL A 62 -1.11 0.05 4.18
C VAL A 62 0.31 -0.45 4.47
N SER A 63 0.54 -1.76 4.44
CA SER A 63 1.89 -2.32 4.60
C SER A 63 2.85 -1.80 3.51
N GLY A 64 2.41 -1.72 2.26
CA GLY A 64 3.16 -1.13 1.16
C GLY A 64 3.50 0.34 1.39
N GLU A 65 2.60 1.13 1.98
CA GLU A 65 2.82 2.54 2.27
C GLU A 65 3.95 2.72 3.30
N TYR A 66 3.98 1.89 4.34
CA TYR A 66 5.09 1.87 5.31
C TYR A 66 6.41 1.41 4.69
N ILE A 67 6.38 0.43 3.78
CA ILE A 67 7.58 0.00 3.03
C ILE A 67 8.12 1.15 2.17
N ALA A 68 7.24 1.89 1.49
CA ALA A 68 7.61 3.05 0.70
C ALA A 68 8.19 4.18 1.57
N LEU A 69 7.59 4.43 2.74
CA LEU A 69 8.09 5.41 3.71
C LEU A 69 9.52 5.06 4.15
N LEU A 70 9.77 3.79 4.52
CA LEU A 70 11.10 3.33 4.89
C LEU A 70 12.09 3.45 3.72
N ALA A 71 11.68 3.12 2.49
CA ALA A 71 12.51 3.27 1.30
C ALA A 71 12.88 4.74 1.03
N ARG A 72 11.96 5.68 1.22
CA ARG A 72 12.24 7.13 1.14
C ARG A 72 13.30 7.54 2.16
N TYR A 73 13.22 7.06 3.41
CA TYR A 73 14.25 7.32 4.41
C TYR A 73 15.60 6.73 4.04
N ARG A 74 15.64 5.53 3.44
CA ARG A 74 16.89 4.94 2.93
C ARG A 74 17.53 5.79 1.84
N VAL A 75 16.73 6.33 0.91
CA VAL A 75 17.22 7.28 -0.11
C VAL A 75 17.85 8.50 0.57
N LEU A 76 17.12 9.17 1.48
CA LEU A 76 17.62 10.34 2.19
C LEU A 76 18.90 10.06 2.98
N ALA A 77 18.98 8.89 3.64
CA ALA A 77 20.17 8.45 4.36
C ALA A 77 21.36 8.24 3.42
N SER A 78 21.14 7.58 2.28
CA SER A 78 22.18 7.31 1.28
C SER A 78 22.73 8.59 0.63
N THR A 79 21.93 9.66 0.61
CA THR A 79 22.34 10.98 0.10
C THR A 79 22.86 11.92 1.19
N GLY A 80 22.92 11.48 2.46
CA GLY A 80 23.34 12.31 3.60
C GLY A 80 22.34 13.39 4.03
N ARG A 81 21.11 13.34 3.54
CA ARG A 81 20.07 14.36 3.76
C ARG A 81 19.02 13.98 4.80
N LEU A 82 19.16 12.80 5.42
CA LEU A 82 18.16 12.30 6.37
C LEU A 82 18.01 13.20 7.59
N LEU A 83 19.11 13.52 8.28
CA LEU A 83 19.05 14.33 9.51
C LEU A 83 18.55 15.76 9.24
N GLU A 84 19.00 16.36 8.14
CA GLU A 84 18.50 17.65 7.64
C GLU A 84 16.98 17.62 7.44
N THR A 85 16.47 16.58 6.76
CA THR A 85 15.03 16.43 6.47
C THR A 85 14.21 16.18 7.73
N LEU A 86 14.80 15.58 8.75
CA LEU A 86 14.16 15.33 10.06
C LEU A 86 14.36 16.49 11.05
N GLU A 87 15.04 17.56 10.64
CA GLU A 87 15.38 18.72 11.49
C GLU A 87 16.17 18.32 12.77
N ILE A 88 16.99 17.27 12.67
CA ILE A 88 17.82 16.77 13.77
C ILE A 88 19.22 17.37 13.67
N ASN A 89 19.67 18.07 14.72
CA ASN A 89 21.04 18.57 14.81
C ASN A 89 21.98 17.48 15.38
N PRO A 90 22.95 16.98 14.59
CA PRO A 90 23.89 15.96 15.05
C PRO A 90 24.81 16.41 16.18
N GLU A 91 25.03 17.72 16.37
CA GLU A 91 25.85 18.24 17.49
C GLU A 91 25.12 18.23 18.84
N THR A 92 23.80 18.02 18.83
CA THR A 92 22.95 17.94 20.04
C THR A 92 22.61 16.51 20.47
N LEU A 93 23.14 15.50 19.75
CA LEU A 93 23.04 14.07 20.10
C LEU A 93 24.30 13.62 20.86
#